data_AF-A0AAE3XGP3-F1
#
_entry.id   AF-A0AAE3XGP3-F1
#
_cell.length_a   1.000
_cell.length_b   1.000
_cell.length_c   1.000
_cell.angle_alpha   90.00
_cell.angle_beta   90.00
_cell.angle_gamma   90.00
#
_symmetry.space_group_name_H-M   'P 1'
#
loop_
_entity.id
_entity.type
_entity.pdbx_description
1 polymer ?
#
loop_
_entity_poly.entity_id
_entity_poly.type
_entity_poly.pdbx_seq_one_letter_code
_entity_poly.pdbx_strand_id
1 'polypeptide(L)'
;MTRRWWLILGAGWSWGVASAQPASVTLKNIRHDFQALNNCAPVTAMTLLGYYGASVTQAQAAAVMKDYPGDPQVTSLELASYLGRAGLQSVIRYAGDAELLRSLVAAGFPVVLQQRLQRGSNVAHFRTVYGYSAGQFLISDPLLGPSLRLSAQRLAELWAYYNGEYLVAFPPARAGEVQRLLGSDYSAAANWQHLRAHGEQDIKARPRDPYAWWGLAKATLRLGNAALASDYFERAVNLGVPTMYYLYRQEAFEAWTQAGRHSRTLSVTQRALQAFPRSKELQYFRTLAGRAVGQSGG
;
A
#
# COMPACT_ATOMS: atom_id res chain seq x y z
N MET A 1 28.10 -63.09 14.02
CA MET A 1 27.28 -61.92 13.62
C MET A 1 27.12 -61.00 14.82
N THR A 2 27.89 -59.92 14.92
CA THR A 2 27.70 -58.88 15.95
C THR A 2 28.03 -57.52 15.34
N ARG A 3 27.00 -56.68 15.19
CA ARG A 3 27.05 -55.39 14.49
C ARG A 3 27.72 -54.32 15.36
N ARG A 4 28.77 -53.68 14.83
CA ARG A 4 29.28 -52.39 15.30
C ARG A 4 28.32 -51.27 14.85
N TRP A 5 27.85 -50.47 15.80
CA TRP A 5 27.18 -49.20 15.52
C TRP A 5 28.15 -48.06 15.77
N TRP A 6 28.32 -47.19 14.77
CA TRP A 6 29.06 -45.95 14.88
C TRP A 6 28.15 -44.85 15.43
N LEU A 7 28.63 -44.12 16.44
CA LEU A 7 28.03 -42.88 16.94
C LEU A 7 28.25 -41.77 15.91
N ILE A 8 27.16 -41.17 15.43
CA ILE A 8 27.19 -39.88 14.71
C ILE A 8 26.75 -38.81 15.71
N LEU A 9 27.68 -37.94 16.10
CA LEU A 9 27.43 -36.71 16.83
C LEU A 9 26.73 -35.71 15.88
N GLY A 10 25.44 -35.49 16.08
CA GLY A 10 24.69 -34.44 15.41
C GLY A 10 25.03 -33.07 16.01
N ALA A 11 25.60 -32.19 15.19
CA ALA A 11 25.79 -30.78 15.51
C ALA A 11 24.41 -30.10 15.71
N GLY A 12 24.13 -29.69 16.94
CA GLY A 12 22.93 -28.93 17.28
C GLY A 12 22.98 -27.53 16.66
N TRP A 13 22.00 -27.22 15.83
CA TRP A 13 21.76 -25.87 15.34
C TRP A 13 21.13 -25.09 16.50
N SER A 14 21.87 -24.13 17.04
CA SER A 14 21.37 -23.16 18.02
C SER A 14 20.35 -22.25 17.34
N TRP A 15 19.06 -22.49 17.62
CA TRP A 15 18.00 -21.55 17.30
C TRP A 15 18.22 -20.28 18.13
N GLY A 16 18.56 -19.18 17.45
CA GLY A 16 18.57 -17.87 18.08
C GLY A 16 17.18 -17.61 18.67
N VAL A 17 17.14 -17.29 19.96
CA VAL A 17 15.93 -16.83 20.65
C VAL A 17 15.39 -15.59 19.91
N ALA A 18 14.27 -15.75 19.22
CA ALA A 18 13.48 -14.61 18.77
C ALA A 18 13.12 -13.79 20.02
N SER A 19 13.61 -12.55 20.11
CA SER A 19 13.25 -11.69 21.23
C SER A 19 11.75 -11.47 21.21
N ALA A 20 11.05 -11.83 22.29
CA ALA A 20 9.63 -11.58 22.43
C ALA A 20 9.35 -10.07 22.24
N GLN A 21 8.45 -9.73 21.31
CA GLN A 21 8.08 -8.35 21.08
C GLN A 21 7.44 -7.75 22.34
N PRO A 22 7.64 -6.44 22.63
CA PRO A 22 6.97 -5.78 23.74
C PRO A 22 5.45 -5.95 23.62
N ALA A 23 4.75 -6.17 24.75
CA ALA A 23 3.30 -6.34 24.76
C ALA A 23 2.54 -5.06 24.33
N SER A 24 3.17 -3.90 24.52
CA SER A 24 2.66 -2.61 24.08
C SER A 24 3.81 -1.66 23.71
N VAL A 25 3.56 -0.81 22.71
CA VAL A 25 4.47 0.25 22.27
C VAL A 25 3.64 1.45 21.88
N THR A 26 4.09 2.65 22.24
CA THR A 26 3.55 3.92 21.74
C THR A 26 4.71 4.83 21.39
N LEU A 27 4.84 5.16 20.11
CA LEU A 27 5.82 6.13 19.63
C LEU A 27 5.38 7.53 20.06
N LYS A 28 6.32 8.28 20.63
CA LYS A 28 6.12 9.68 21.05
C LYS A 28 6.32 10.62 19.86
N ASN A 29 5.96 11.90 20.04
CA ASN A 29 6.17 12.97 19.05
C ASN A 29 5.42 12.79 17.72
N ILE A 30 4.32 12.03 17.74
CA ILE A 30 3.39 11.93 16.62
C ILE A 30 2.57 13.21 16.59
N ARG A 31 2.87 14.06 15.60
CA ARG A 31 2.05 15.25 15.30
C ARG A 31 0.76 14.82 14.62
N HIS A 32 -0.28 15.61 14.82
CA HIS A 32 -1.59 15.37 14.22
C HIS A 32 -2.22 16.69 13.85
N ASP A 33 -3.01 16.67 12.77
CA ASP A 33 -3.89 17.75 12.36
C ASP A 33 -5.13 17.13 11.70
N PHE A 34 -6.27 17.79 11.82
CA PHE A 34 -7.46 17.37 11.09
C PHE A 34 -7.31 17.80 9.63
N GLN A 35 -7.50 16.88 8.70
CA GLN A 35 -7.31 17.20 7.28
C GLN A 35 -8.31 18.25 6.79
N ALA A 36 -7.83 19.16 5.97
CA ALA A 36 -8.68 19.88 5.03
C ALA A 36 -9.19 18.93 3.92
N LEU A 37 -9.97 19.47 2.99
CA LEU A 37 -10.56 18.71 1.89
C LEU A 37 -9.49 17.93 1.10
N ASN A 38 -9.62 16.60 1.08
CA ASN A 38 -8.73 15.67 0.37
C ASN A 38 -7.24 15.76 0.80
N ASN A 39 -6.96 16.08 2.07
CA ASN A 39 -5.60 16.27 2.59
C ASN A 39 -5.07 15.10 3.45
N CYS A 40 -5.59 13.89 3.34
CA CYS A 40 -5.10 12.74 4.10
C CYS A 40 -3.59 12.50 3.90
N ALA A 41 -3.08 12.61 2.67
CA ALA A 41 -1.64 12.50 2.38
C ALA A 41 -0.81 13.69 2.91
N PRO A 42 -1.19 14.97 2.69
CA PRO A 42 -0.56 16.11 3.35
C PRO A 42 -0.44 16.01 4.87
N VAL A 43 -1.51 15.60 5.57
CA VAL A 43 -1.47 15.39 7.03
C VAL A 43 -0.56 14.21 7.40
N THR A 44 -0.55 13.15 6.60
CA THR A 44 0.36 12.01 6.79
C THR A 44 1.83 12.44 6.64
N ALA A 45 2.14 13.26 5.64
CA ALA A 45 3.48 13.81 5.46
C ALA A 45 3.91 14.69 6.64
N MET A 46 3.02 15.56 7.13
CA MET A 46 3.26 16.34 8.34
C MET A 46 3.53 15.45 9.55
N THR A 47 2.72 14.40 9.73
CA THR A 47 2.88 13.44 10.84
C THR A 47 4.27 12.80 10.82
N LEU A 48 4.70 12.26 9.66
CA LEU A 48 5.99 11.59 9.52
C LEU A 48 7.18 12.55 9.63
N LEU A 49 7.12 13.70 8.97
CA LEU A 49 8.20 14.70 9.04
C LEU A 49 8.33 15.25 10.46
N GLY A 50 7.20 15.51 11.12
CA GLY A 50 7.14 15.90 12.53
C GLY A 50 7.79 14.89 13.46
N TYR A 51 7.55 13.60 13.24
CA TYR A 51 8.18 12.52 14.01
C TYR A 51 9.72 12.53 13.88
N TYR A 52 10.25 12.86 12.70
CA TYR A 52 11.68 12.99 12.45
C TYR A 52 12.23 14.41 12.64
N GLY A 53 11.49 15.29 13.34
CA GLY A 53 11.96 16.60 13.78
C GLY A 53 11.78 17.75 12.78
N ALA A 54 11.28 17.48 11.57
CA ALA A 54 10.95 18.51 10.60
C ALA A 54 9.56 19.11 10.86
N SER A 55 9.40 20.42 10.67
CA SER A 55 8.13 21.10 10.85
C SER A 55 7.56 21.54 9.51
N VAL A 56 6.39 21.03 9.17
CA VAL A 56 5.64 21.41 7.96
C VAL A 56 4.16 21.49 8.30
N THR A 57 3.40 22.34 7.62
CA THR A 57 1.93 22.36 7.75
C THR A 57 1.29 21.52 6.66
N GLN A 58 0.05 21.06 6.88
CA GLN A 58 -0.70 20.38 5.82
C GLN A 58 -0.90 21.27 4.57
N ALA A 59 -0.96 22.60 4.73
CA ALA A 59 -1.11 23.54 3.62
C ALA A 59 0.17 23.61 2.77
N GLN A 60 1.34 23.66 3.40
CA GLN A 60 2.63 23.61 2.70
C GLN A 60 2.81 22.28 1.95
N ALA A 61 2.47 21.17 2.59
CA ALA A 61 2.53 19.84 1.97
C ALA A 61 1.53 19.71 0.81
N ALA A 62 0.31 20.21 0.97
CA ALA A 62 -0.72 20.21 -0.07
C ALA A 62 -0.30 21.05 -1.30
N ALA A 63 0.29 22.23 -1.08
CA ALA A 63 0.75 23.10 -2.17
C ALA A 63 1.83 22.45 -3.06
N VAL A 64 2.53 21.42 -2.56
CA VAL A 64 3.56 20.70 -3.32
C VAL A 64 3.05 19.40 -3.92
N MET A 65 2.20 18.65 -3.20
CA MET A 65 1.73 17.33 -3.64
C MET A 65 0.49 17.37 -4.53
N LYS A 66 -0.36 18.40 -4.41
CA LYS A 66 -1.63 18.48 -5.12
C LYS A 66 -1.47 19.33 -6.37
N ASP A 67 -2.04 18.86 -7.49
CA ASP A 67 -1.92 19.61 -8.75
C ASP A 67 -2.84 20.84 -8.76
N TYR A 68 -3.93 20.78 -8.01
CA TYR A 68 -4.89 21.87 -7.91
C TYR A 68 -5.65 21.85 -6.56
N PRO A 69 -6.24 22.99 -6.14
CA PRO A 69 -7.08 23.02 -4.95
C PRO A 69 -8.26 22.05 -5.05
N GLY A 70 -8.33 21.10 -4.11
CA GLY A 70 -9.37 20.07 -4.10
C GLY A 70 -9.05 18.80 -4.90
N ASP A 71 -7.84 18.68 -5.47
CA ASP A 71 -7.34 17.42 -6.05
C ASP A 71 -7.63 16.25 -5.07
N PRO A 72 -8.43 15.26 -5.48
CA PRO A 72 -8.89 14.21 -4.59
C PRO A 72 -7.82 13.16 -4.28
N GLN A 73 -6.72 13.13 -5.05
CA GLN A 73 -5.79 12.01 -4.99
C GLN A 73 -4.34 12.48 -4.84
N VAL A 74 -3.65 11.81 -3.92
CA VAL A 74 -2.19 11.77 -3.84
C VAL A 74 -1.83 10.31 -3.66
N THR A 75 -0.99 9.79 -4.54
CA THR A 75 -0.54 8.40 -4.50
C THR A 75 0.51 8.20 -3.41
N SER A 76 0.70 6.95 -2.98
CA SER A 76 1.78 6.60 -2.04
C SER A 76 3.17 6.91 -2.61
N LEU A 77 3.34 6.89 -3.94
CA LEU A 77 4.57 7.28 -4.61
C LEU A 77 4.82 8.79 -4.53
N GLU A 78 3.79 9.62 -4.72
CA GLU A 78 3.89 11.07 -4.55
C GLU A 78 4.18 11.44 -3.09
N LEU A 79 3.52 10.78 -2.14
CA LEU A 79 3.84 10.91 -0.71
C LEU A 79 5.30 10.53 -0.43
N ALA A 80 5.76 9.39 -0.92
CA ALA A 80 7.15 8.95 -0.76
C ALA A 80 8.16 9.93 -1.38
N SER A 81 7.86 10.44 -2.59
CA SER A 81 8.68 11.46 -3.26
C SER A 81 8.76 12.75 -2.44
N TYR A 82 7.63 13.20 -1.88
CA TYR A 82 7.60 14.38 -1.02
C TYR A 82 8.44 14.19 0.25
N LEU A 83 8.32 13.05 0.93
CA LEU A 83 9.15 12.70 2.09
C LEU A 83 10.64 12.63 1.72
N GLY A 84 10.94 12.14 0.51
CA GLY A 84 12.28 12.11 -0.07
C GLY A 84 12.94 13.47 -0.21
N ARG A 85 12.19 14.49 -0.65
CA ARG A 85 12.68 15.88 -0.74
C ARG A 85 13.07 16.46 0.61
N ALA A 86 12.51 15.91 1.70
CA ALA A 86 12.82 16.30 3.07
C ALA A 86 13.88 15.38 3.72
N GLY A 87 14.56 14.53 2.95
CA GLY A 87 15.70 13.73 3.40
C GLY A 87 15.37 12.34 3.95
N LEU A 88 14.12 11.88 3.86
CA LEU A 88 13.75 10.51 4.24
C LEU A 88 13.89 9.54 3.07
N GLN A 89 14.17 8.28 3.36
CA GLN A 89 13.94 7.17 2.43
C GLN A 89 12.60 6.52 2.73
N SER A 90 11.96 5.97 1.71
CA SER A 90 10.66 5.31 1.84
C SER A 90 10.66 3.94 1.16
N VAL A 91 10.00 2.97 1.79
CA VAL A 91 9.73 1.65 1.22
C VAL A 91 8.22 1.43 1.20
N ILE A 92 7.66 1.16 0.01
CA ILE A 92 6.24 0.85 -0.19
C ILE A 92 6.12 -0.63 -0.55
N ARG A 93 5.32 -1.38 0.20
CA ARG A 93 5.16 -2.83 0.03
C ARG A 93 3.71 -3.23 0.29
N TYR A 94 3.41 -4.48 -0.02
CA TYR A 94 2.07 -5.06 -0.02
C TYR A 94 2.06 -6.35 0.80
N ALA A 95 0.87 -6.94 0.99
CA ALA A 95 0.67 -8.12 1.81
C ALA A 95 1.20 -7.94 3.25
N GLY A 96 1.12 -6.72 3.78
CA GLY A 96 1.44 -6.48 5.18
C GLY A 96 0.39 -7.08 6.11
N ASP A 97 0.83 -7.46 7.30
CA ASP A 97 -0.01 -8.05 8.34
C ASP A 97 0.22 -7.40 9.71
N ALA A 98 -0.54 -7.84 10.72
CA ALA A 98 -0.46 -7.28 12.07
C ALA A 98 0.89 -7.55 12.76
N GLU A 99 1.59 -8.65 12.43
CA GLU A 99 2.87 -9.00 13.04
C GLU A 99 3.98 -8.10 12.51
N LEU A 100 4.01 -7.86 11.20
CA LEU A 100 4.92 -6.89 10.58
C LEU A 100 4.71 -5.48 11.15
N LEU A 101 3.45 -5.04 11.31
CA LEU A 101 3.17 -3.74 11.91
C LEU A 101 3.69 -3.63 13.33
N ARG A 102 3.53 -4.65 14.17
CA ARG A 102 4.10 -4.67 15.52
C ARG A 102 5.62 -4.61 15.48
N SER A 103 6.24 -5.37 14.59
CA SER A 103 7.70 -5.41 14.42
C SER A 103 8.28 -4.03 14.08
N LEU A 104 7.71 -3.36 13.07
CA LEU A 104 8.13 -2.04 12.62
C LEU A 104 7.91 -0.97 13.70
N VAL A 105 6.74 -0.98 14.35
CA VAL A 105 6.41 -0.01 15.40
C VAL A 105 7.26 -0.23 16.64
N ALA A 106 7.51 -1.48 17.04
CA ALA A 106 8.40 -1.81 18.16
C ALA A 106 9.84 -1.36 17.91
N ALA A 107 10.28 -1.40 16.65
CA ALA A 107 11.55 -0.85 16.23
C ALA A 107 11.55 0.69 16.08
N GLY A 108 10.46 1.39 16.41
CA GLY A 108 10.45 2.85 16.35
C GLY A 108 10.22 3.41 14.93
N PHE A 109 9.46 2.71 14.09
CA PHE A 109 9.01 3.22 12.80
C PHE A 109 7.49 3.40 12.78
N PRO A 110 6.96 4.62 12.63
CA PRO A 110 5.56 4.81 12.28
C PRO A 110 5.29 4.19 10.90
N VAL A 111 4.17 3.51 10.76
CA VAL A 111 3.82 2.81 9.51
C VAL A 111 2.57 3.44 8.91
N VAL A 112 2.68 3.93 7.67
CA VAL A 112 1.56 4.47 6.92
C VAL A 112 0.83 3.32 6.24
N LEU A 113 -0.48 3.24 6.43
CA LEU A 113 -1.35 2.30 5.74
C LEU A 113 -2.22 3.06 4.75
N GLN A 114 -2.39 2.49 3.56
CA GLN A 114 -3.44 2.91 2.65
C GLN A 114 -4.66 2.01 2.83
N GLN A 115 -5.80 2.60 3.17
CA GLN A 115 -7.00 1.85 3.57
C GLN A 115 -8.26 2.43 2.91
N ARG A 116 -9.40 1.75 3.04
CA ARG A 116 -10.69 2.45 2.94
C ARG A 116 -11.03 3.16 4.23
N LEU A 117 -11.76 4.27 4.12
CA LEU A 117 -12.16 5.09 5.28
C LEU A 117 -12.96 4.28 6.31
N GLN A 118 -13.96 3.52 5.86
CA GLN A 118 -14.77 2.64 6.70
C GLN A 118 -15.33 1.47 5.87
N ARG A 119 -15.91 0.47 6.53
CA ARG A 119 -16.61 -0.64 5.84
C ARG A 119 -17.64 -0.09 4.87
N GLY A 120 -17.62 -0.61 3.64
CA GLY A 120 -18.51 -0.19 2.56
C GLY A 120 -18.16 1.16 1.92
N SER A 121 -17.17 1.91 2.43
CA SER A 121 -16.73 3.15 1.79
C SER A 121 -15.80 2.86 0.60
N ASN A 122 -15.99 3.65 -0.45
CA ASN A 122 -15.12 3.65 -1.63
C ASN A 122 -13.97 4.66 -1.53
N VAL A 123 -13.94 5.46 -0.46
CA VAL A 123 -12.94 6.50 -0.23
C VAL A 123 -11.66 5.87 0.32
N ALA A 124 -10.56 6.06 -0.41
CA ALA A 124 -9.22 5.73 0.04
C ALA A 124 -8.75 6.71 1.12
N HIS A 125 -7.96 6.24 2.07
CA HIS A 125 -7.56 7.02 3.23
C HIS A 125 -6.23 6.56 3.79
N PHE A 126 -5.29 7.50 3.92
CA PHE A 126 -4.04 7.27 4.61
C PHE A 126 -4.23 7.35 6.13
N ARG A 127 -3.59 6.41 6.83
CA ARG A 127 -3.51 6.40 8.29
C ARG A 127 -2.11 6.08 8.75
N THR A 128 -1.67 6.63 9.86
CA THR A 128 -0.34 6.33 10.43
C THR A 128 -0.47 5.55 11.72
N VAL A 129 -0.06 4.28 11.71
CA VAL A 129 0.09 3.45 12.91
C VAL A 129 1.34 3.88 13.65
N TYR A 130 1.21 4.15 14.94
CA TYR A 130 2.33 4.58 15.79
C TYR A 130 2.35 3.89 17.17
N GLY A 131 1.47 2.93 17.38
CA GLY A 131 1.47 2.15 18.61
C GLY A 131 0.58 0.93 18.53
N TYR A 132 0.70 0.08 19.53
CA TYR A 132 -0.19 -1.05 19.74
C TYR A 132 -0.23 -1.43 21.22
N SER A 133 -1.34 -2.00 21.66
CA SER A 133 -1.53 -2.58 23.00
C SER A 133 -2.76 -3.47 23.00
N ALA A 134 -2.75 -4.56 23.78
CA ALA A 134 -3.94 -5.40 24.02
C ALA A 134 -4.70 -5.81 22.74
N GLY A 135 -3.99 -6.25 21.70
CA GLY A 135 -4.61 -6.68 20.43
C GLY A 135 -5.12 -5.55 19.51
N GLN A 136 -4.91 -4.29 19.89
CA GLN A 136 -5.32 -3.11 19.13
C GLN A 136 -4.12 -2.29 18.64
N PHE A 137 -4.30 -1.60 17.53
CA PHE A 137 -3.36 -0.61 16.99
C PHE A 137 -3.83 0.81 17.31
N LEU A 138 -2.88 1.67 17.65
CA LEU A 138 -3.05 3.09 17.89
C LEU A 138 -2.61 3.88 16.66
N ILE A 139 -3.49 4.73 16.16
CA ILE A 139 -3.43 5.29 14.81
C ILE A 139 -3.73 6.78 14.84
N SER A 140 -2.90 7.57 14.15
CA SER A 140 -3.20 8.95 13.77
C SER A 140 -4.00 8.91 12.47
N ASP A 141 -5.30 9.22 12.57
CA ASP A 141 -6.23 9.27 11.44
C ASP A 141 -6.56 10.73 11.13
N PRO A 142 -6.23 11.26 9.93
CA PRO A 142 -6.47 12.66 9.57
C PRO A 142 -7.93 13.14 9.69
N LEU A 143 -8.92 12.25 9.74
CA LEU A 143 -10.34 12.59 9.93
C LEU A 143 -10.85 12.23 11.33
N LEU A 144 -10.48 11.05 11.82
CA LEU A 144 -11.04 10.49 13.07
C LEU A 144 -10.23 10.87 14.32
N GLY A 145 -9.08 11.51 14.16
CA GLY A 145 -8.29 12.08 15.24
C GLY A 145 -6.97 11.35 15.53
N PRO A 146 -6.19 11.84 16.51
CA PRO A 146 -4.81 11.41 16.77
C PRO A 146 -4.68 10.03 17.42
N SER A 147 -5.77 9.50 17.98
CA SER A 147 -5.74 8.35 18.89
C SER A 147 -6.80 7.30 18.53
N LEU A 148 -7.04 7.10 17.24
CA LEU A 148 -7.95 6.07 16.75
C LEU A 148 -7.41 4.68 17.16
N ARG A 149 -8.26 3.85 17.75
CA ARG A 149 -7.94 2.47 18.11
C ARG A 149 -8.71 1.51 17.23
N LEU A 150 -7.99 0.63 16.53
CA LEU A 150 -8.58 -0.43 15.73
C LEU A 150 -8.10 -1.80 16.23
N SER A 151 -9.00 -2.77 16.31
CA SER A 151 -8.60 -4.17 16.47
C SER A 151 -7.82 -4.62 15.24
N ALA A 152 -6.95 -5.63 15.39
CA ALA A 152 -6.22 -6.21 14.26
C ALA A 152 -7.15 -6.66 13.13
N GLN A 153 -8.29 -7.28 13.47
CA GLN A 153 -9.30 -7.69 12.50
C GLN A 153 -9.90 -6.50 11.73
N ARG A 154 -10.28 -5.42 12.45
CA ARG A 154 -10.87 -4.24 11.80
C ARG A 154 -9.84 -3.51 10.93
N LEU A 155 -8.60 -3.42 11.38
CA LEU A 155 -7.51 -2.86 10.60
C LEU A 155 -7.32 -3.66 9.30
N ALA A 156 -7.19 -4.98 9.40
CA ALA A 156 -7.02 -5.87 8.23
C ALA A 156 -8.19 -5.75 7.25
N GLU A 157 -9.42 -5.67 7.74
CA GLU A 157 -10.61 -5.50 6.90
C GLU A 157 -10.57 -4.20 6.07
N LEU A 158 -10.20 -3.07 6.68
CA LEU A 158 -10.09 -1.79 5.97
C LEU A 158 -8.88 -1.77 5.03
N TRP A 159 -7.82 -2.50 5.39
CA TRP A 159 -6.55 -2.54 4.66
C TRP A 159 -6.57 -3.47 3.44
N ALA A 160 -7.40 -4.51 3.47
CA ALA A 160 -7.60 -5.42 2.34
C ALA A 160 -8.06 -4.71 1.06
N TYR A 161 -8.73 -3.55 1.17
CA TYR A 161 -9.09 -2.70 0.02
C TYR A 161 -7.87 -2.25 -0.82
N TYR A 162 -6.69 -2.20 -0.19
CA TYR A 162 -5.41 -1.89 -0.81
C TYR A 162 -4.42 -3.06 -0.77
N ASN A 163 -4.91 -4.28 -0.56
CA ASN A 163 -4.10 -5.49 -0.60
C ASN A 163 -2.90 -5.44 0.37
N GLY A 164 -3.11 -4.83 1.54
CA GLY A 164 -2.06 -4.72 2.56
C GLY A 164 -0.97 -3.71 2.19
N GLU A 165 -1.26 -2.67 1.41
CA GLU A 165 -0.28 -1.62 1.07
C GLU A 165 0.16 -0.80 2.29
N TYR A 166 1.45 -0.79 2.58
CA TYR A 166 2.07 0.06 3.60
C TYR A 166 3.26 0.83 3.05
N LEU A 167 3.54 1.96 3.70
CA LEU A 167 4.73 2.77 3.51
C LEU A 167 5.45 2.94 4.84
N VAL A 168 6.75 2.68 4.84
CA VAL A 168 7.65 3.01 5.96
C VAL A 168 8.63 4.07 5.47
N ALA A 169 8.66 5.22 6.13
CA ALA A 169 9.62 6.29 5.87
C ALA A 169 10.61 6.39 7.03
N PHE A 170 11.89 6.57 6.72
CA PHE A 170 12.98 6.50 7.68
C PHE A 170 14.21 7.33 7.24
N PRO A 171 15.02 7.84 8.19
CA PRO A 171 16.30 8.46 7.87
C PRO A 171 17.24 7.45 7.20
N PRO A 172 18.07 7.85 6.22
CA PRO A 172 18.97 6.94 5.51
C PRO A 172 19.86 6.07 6.41
N ALA A 173 20.29 6.61 7.56
CA ALA A 173 21.09 5.88 8.54
C ALA A 173 20.40 4.63 9.12
N ARG A 174 19.07 4.53 9.03
CA ARG A 174 18.27 3.40 9.53
C ARG A 174 17.87 2.40 8.43
N ALA A 175 18.34 2.56 7.19
CA ALA A 175 17.98 1.69 6.07
C ALA A 175 18.25 0.19 6.35
N GLY A 176 19.39 -0.13 6.96
CA GLY A 176 19.74 -1.51 7.29
C GLY A 176 18.80 -2.15 8.33
N GLU A 177 18.21 -1.36 9.23
CA GLU A 177 17.22 -1.86 10.20
C GLU A 177 15.90 -2.20 9.52
N VAL A 178 15.41 -1.30 8.66
CA VAL A 178 14.19 -1.53 7.87
C VAL A 178 14.35 -2.73 6.93
N GLN A 179 15.53 -2.89 6.31
CA GLN A 179 15.84 -4.06 5.49
C GLN A 179 15.80 -5.37 6.30
N ARG A 180 16.36 -5.39 7.51
CA ARG A 180 16.29 -6.58 8.38
C ARG A 180 14.86 -6.91 8.81
N LEU A 181 14.06 -5.90 9.17
CA LEU A 181 12.68 -6.09 9.62
C LEU A 181 11.76 -6.60 8.50
N LEU A 182 11.97 -6.12 7.27
CA LEU A 182 11.20 -6.56 6.10
C LEU A 182 11.70 -7.90 5.53
N GLY A 183 12.93 -8.30 5.87
CA GLY A 183 13.52 -9.53 5.35
C GLY A 183 13.47 -9.58 3.81
N SER A 184 12.94 -10.68 3.27
CA SER A 184 12.81 -10.85 1.82
C SER A 184 11.89 -9.80 1.18
N ASP A 185 10.85 -9.35 1.88
CA ASP A 185 9.93 -8.31 1.39
C ASP A 185 10.58 -6.95 1.22
N TYR A 186 11.82 -6.74 1.71
CA TYR A 186 12.58 -5.55 1.34
C TYR A 186 12.86 -5.49 -0.15
N SER A 187 12.97 -6.62 -0.86
CA SER A 187 13.05 -6.61 -2.33
C SER A 187 11.66 -6.44 -2.93
N ALA A 188 11.49 -5.48 -3.85
CA ALA A 188 10.21 -5.31 -4.55
C ALA A 188 9.80 -6.58 -5.28
N ALA A 189 10.73 -7.27 -5.94
CA ALA A 189 10.45 -8.50 -6.68
C ALA A 189 9.96 -9.62 -5.75
N ALA A 190 10.60 -9.80 -4.59
CA ALA A 190 10.19 -10.80 -3.60
C ALA A 190 8.81 -10.45 -3.01
N ASN A 191 8.56 -9.18 -2.70
CA ASN A 191 7.24 -8.75 -2.21
C ASN A 191 6.12 -8.91 -3.24
N TRP A 192 6.40 -8.76 -4.54
CA TRP A 192 5.43 -9.10 -5.57
C TRP A 192 5.13 -10.60 -5.64
N GLN A 193 6.14 -11.45 -5.43
CA GLN A 193 5.90 -12.90 -5.31
C GLN A 193 5.07 -13.24 -4.07
N HIS A 194 5.37 -12.60 -2.93
CA HIS A 194 4.58 -12.74 -1.70
C HIS A 194 3.13 -12.29 -1.92
N LEU A 195 2.91 -11.09 -2.48
CA LEU A 195 1.56 -10.60 -2.79
C LEU A 195 0.82 -11.53 -3.76
N ARG A 196 1.50 -12.11 -4.76
CA ARG A 196 0.87 -13.08 -5.67
C ARG A 196 0.40 -14.31 -4.89
N ALA A 197 1.26 -14.91 -4.07
CA ALA A 197 0.91 -16.09 -3.28
C ALA A 197 -0.24 -15.81 -2.30
N HIS A 198 -0.22 -14.64 -1.64
CA HIS A 198 -1.33 -14.20 -0.79
C HIS A 198 -2.62 -13.99 -1.61
N GLY A 199 -2.53 -13.36 -2.77
CA GLY A 199 -3.66 -13.14 -3.69
C GLY A 199 -4.30 -14.44 -4.18
N GLU A 200 -3.49 -15.46 -4.49
CA GLU A 200 -3.96 -16.80 -4.87
C GLU A 200 -4.78 -17.45 -3.74
N GLN A 201 -4.32 -17.31 -2.49
CA GLN A 201 -5.05 -17.78 -1.32
C GLN A 201 -6.35 -16.98 -1.10
N ASP A 202 -6.30 -15.66 -1.25
CA ASP A 202 -7.45 -14.77 -1.12
C ASP A 202 -8.56 -15.12 -2.11
N ILE A 203 -8.23 -15.32 -3.39
CA ILE A 203 -9.24 -15.67 -4.40
C ILE A 203 -9.80 -17.08 -4.20
N LYS A 204 -9.02 -18.02 -3.62
CA LYS A 204 -9.51 -19.35 -3.26
C LYS A 204 -10.52 -19.27 -2.12
N ALA A 205 -10.23 -18.48 -1.11
CA ALA A 205 -11.12 -18.28 0.04
C ALA A 205 -12.34 -17.41 -0.29
N ARG A 206 -12.16 -16.39 -1.13
CA ARG A 206 -13.15 -15.36 -1.44
C ARG A 206 -13.22 -15.12 -2.97
N PRO A 207 -13.67 -16.09 -3.77
CA PRO A 207 -13.64 -16.00 -5.24
C PRO A 207 -14.56 -14.91 -5.83
N ARG A 208 -15.44 -14.33 -5.01
CA ARG A 208 -16.35 -13.23 -5.38
C ARG A 208 -15.89 -11.87 -4.86
N ASP A 209 -14.72 -11.77 -4.23
CA ASP A 209 -14.17 -10.51 -3.75
C ASP A 209 -13.40 -9.79 -4.87
N PRO A 210 -13.89 -8.65 -5.40
CA PRO A 210 -13.22 -7.94 -6.47
C PRO A 210 -11.83 -7.41 -6.07
N TYR A 211 -11.61 -7.11 -4.79
CA TYR A 211 -10.34 -6.54 -4.31
C TYR A 211 -9.25 -7.61 -4.19
N ALA A 212 -9.62 -8.85 -3.87
CA ALA A 212 -8.71 -10.01 -3.91
C ALA A 212 -8.17 -10.23 -5.34
N TRP A 213 -9.07 -10.24 -6.32
CA TRP A 213 -8.70 -10.35 -7.74
C TRP A 213 -7.81 -9.18 -8.18
N TRP A 214 -8.10 -7.95 -7.73
CA TRP A 214 -7.27 -6.78 -8.05
C TRP A 214 -5.85 -6.89 -7.49
N GLY A 215 -5.69 -7.43 -6.27
CA GLY A 215 -4.38 -7.67 -5.65
C GLY A 215 -3.55 -8.69 -6.43
N LEU A 216 -4.17 -9.80 -6.81
CA LEU A 216 -3.53 -10.83 -7.63
C LEU A 216 -3.15 -10.28 -9.02
N ALA A 217 -4.05 -9.51 -9.65
CA ALA A 217 -3.79 -8.86 -10.93
C ALA A 217 -2.60 -7.90 -10.85
N LYS A 218 -2.54 -7.07 -9.80
CA LYS A 218 -1.42 -6.15 -9.56
C LYS A 218 -0.10 -6.88 -9.41
N ALA A 219 -0.03 -7.93 -8.59
CA ALA A 219 1.19 -8.71 -8.44
C ALA A 219 1.62 -9.35 -9.76
N THR A 220 0.67 -9.92 -10.50
CA THR A 220 0.89 -10.55 -11.80
C THR A 220 1.44 -9.56 -12.83
N LEU A 221 0.89 -8.33 -12.86
CA LEU A 221 1.37 -7.24 -13.72
C LEU A 221 2.81 -6.87 -13.36
N ARG A 222 3.11 -6.67 -12.07
CA ARG A 222 4.45 -6.28 -11.60
C ARG A 222 5.50 -7.37 -11.77
N LEU A 223 5.07 -8.63 -11.92
CA LEU A 223 5.91 -9.77 -12.29
C LEU A 223 6.04 -9.96 -13.83
N GLY A 224 5.51 -9.03 -14.63
CA GLY A 224 5.74 -8.97 -16.08
C GLY A 224 4.70 -9.68 -16.94
N ASN A 225 3.62 -10.24 -16.36
CA ASN A 225 2.58 -10.90 -17.14
C ASN A 225 1.35 -9.99 -17.34
N ALA A 226 1.47 -9.01 -18.24
CA ALA A 226 0.42 -8.04 -18.51
C ALA A 226 -0.87 -8.66 -19.11
N ALA A 227 -0.74 -9.72 -19.91
CA ALA A 227 -1.88 -10.42 -20.51
C ALA A 227 -2.73 -11.12 -19.44
N LEU A 228 -2.12 -11.93 -18.58
CA LEU A 228 -2.84 -12.59 -17.49
C LEU A 228 -3.37 -11.59 -16.46
N ALA A 229 -2.58 -10.56 -16.13
CA ALA A 229 -3.04 -9.49 -15.25
C ALA A 229 -4.29 -8.79 -15.81
N SER A 230 -4.34 -8.56 -17.12
CA SER A 230 -5.51 -7.98 -17.79
C SER A 230 -6.78 -8.81 -17.57
N ASP A 231 -6.68 -10.14 -17.64
CA ASP A 231 -7.81 -11.04 -17.40
C ASP A 231 -8.26 -11.02 -15.94
N TYR A 232 -7.32 -10.98 -14.98
CA TYR A 232 -7.64 -10.83 -13.57
C TYR A 232 -8.26 -9.46 -13.24
N PHE A 233 -7.81 -8.37 -13.88
CA PHE A 233 -8.45 -7.07 -13.75
C PHE A 233 -9.87 -7.09 -14.34
N GLU A 234 -10.10 -7.71 -15.50
CA GLU A 234 -11.45 -7.88 -16.04
C GLU A 234 -12.35 -8.66 -15.07
N ARG A 235 -11.82 -9.73 -14.44
CA ARG A 235 -12.55 -10.47 -13.42
C ARG A 235 -12.94 -9.58 -12.23
N ALA A 236 -12.02 -8.78 -11.72
CA ALA A 236 -12.28 -7.82 -10.64
C ALA A 236 -13.35 -6.79 -11.03
N VAL A 237 -13.26 -6.24 -12.25
CA VAL A 237 -14.23 -5.27 -12.78
C VAL A 237 -15.63 -5.88 -12.90
N ASN A 238 -15.74 -7.10 -13.44
CA ASN A 238 -17.01 -7.80 -13.59
C ASN A 238 -17.64 -8.22 -12.25
N LEU A 239 -16.83 -8.39 -11.20
CA LEU A 239 -17.30 -8.60 -9.83
C LEU A 239 -17.76 -7.30 -9.14
N GLY A 240 -17.41 -6.14 -9.69
CA GLY A 240 -17.85 -4.84 -9.23
C GLY A 240 -16.82 -4.10 -8.37
N VAL A 241 -15.91 -3.38 -9.01
CA VAL A 241 -15.16 -2.30 -8.36
C VAL A 241 -15.88 -0.96 -8.57
N PRO A 242 -15.88 -0.05 -7.58
CA PRO A 242 -16.53 1.25 -7.73
C PRO A 242 -15.75 2.15 -8.71
N THR A 243 -16.42 3.08 -9.39
CA THR A 243 -15.78 4.02 -10.32
C THR A 243 -14.63 4.81 -9.66
N MET A 244 -14.79 5.17 -8.39
CA MET A 244 -13.76 5.85 -7.60
C MET A 244 -12.49 5.01 -7.42
N TYR A 245 -12.57 3.68 -7.55
CA TYR A 245 -11.38 2.83 -7.48
C TYR A 245 -10.42 3.14 -8.62
N TYR A 246 -10.90 3.45 -9.82
CA TYR A 246 -10.04 3.81 -10.96
C TYR A 246 -9.30 5.15 -10.79
N LEU A 247 -9.87 6.07 -10.01
CA LEU A 247 -9.18 7.31 -9.62
C LEU A 247 -7.98 6.99 -8.72
N TYR A 248 -8.10 5.99 -7.85
CA TYR A 248 -7.05 5.68 -6.88
C TYR A 248 -6.10 4.55 -7.29
N ARG A 249 -6.51 3.72 -8.26
CA ARG A 249 -5.87 2.46 -8.65
C ARG A 249 -5.80 2.37 -10.17
N GLN A 250 -4.64 2.70 -10.73
CA GLN A 250 -4.44 2.79 -12.19
C GLN A 250 -3.97 1.48 -12.83
N GLU A 251 -3.71 0.43 -12.04
CA GLU A 251 -2.98 -0.74 -12.52
C GLU A 251 -3.73 -1.53 -13.62
N ALA A 252 -5.07 -1.48 -13.62
CA ALA A 252 -5.87 -2.07 -14.69
C ALA A 252 -5.63 -1.39 -16.04
N PHE A 253 -5.50 -0.05 -16.06
CA PHE A 253 -5.21 0.69 -17.28
C PHE A 253 -3.81 0.39 -17.82
N GLU A 254 -2.83 0.23 -16.93
CA GLU A 254 -1.48 -0.20 -17.30
C GLU A 254 -1.51 -1.58 -17.94
N ALA A 255 -2.14 -2.56 -17.30
CA ALA A 255 -2.21 -3.93 -17.80
C ALA A 255 -2.90 -4.01 -19.17
N TRP A 256 -4.09 -3.41 -19.30
CA TRP A 256 -4.83 -3.44 -20.56
C TRP A 256 -4.06 -2.76 -21.69
N THR A 257 -3.40 -1.64 -21.41
CA THR A 257 -2.59 -0.94 -22.42
C THR A 257 -1.38 -1.78 -22.82
N GLN A 258 -0.66 -2.38 -21.87
CA GLN A 258 0.48 -3.25 -22.16
C GLN A 258 0.08 -4.53 -22.91
N ALA A 259 -1.15 -5.02 -22.70
CA ALA A 259 -1.71 -6.18 -23.39
C ALA A 259 -2.39 -5.83 -24.73
N GLY A 260 -2.25 -4.59 -25.23
CA GLY A 260 -2.86 -4.14 -26.49
C GLY A 260 -4.38 -3.90 -26.44
N ARG A 261 -5.01 -4.01 -25.26
CA ARG A 261 -6.45 -3.80 -25.04
C ARG A 261 -6.79 -2.31 -24.89
N HIS A 262 -6.29 -1.47 -25.79
CA HIS A 262 -6.40 -0.01 -25.71
C HIS A 262 -7.85 0.50 -25.70
N SER A 263 -8.74 -0.11 -26.49
CA SER A 263 -10.17 0.23 -26.51
C SER A 263 -10.84 0.05 -25.14
N ARG A 264 -10.38 -0.93 -24.35
CA ARG A 264 -10.87 -1.16 -22.98
C ARG A 264 -10.45 -0.03 -22.05
N THR A 265 -9.15 0.34 -22.06
CA THR A 265 -8.64 1.49 -21.31
C THR A 265 -9.40 2.77 -21.67
N LEU A 266 -9.60 3.05 -22.97
CA LEU A 266 -10.38 4.20 -23.44
C LEU A 266 -11.81 4.20 -22.90
N SER A 267 -12.52 3.07 -23.03
CA SER A 267 -13.90 2.94 -22.59
C SER A 267 -14.07 3.20 -21.08
N VAL A 268 -13.20 2.63 -20.26
CA VAL A 268 -13.29 2.77 -18.80
C VAL A 268 -12.86 4.16 -18.34
N THR A 269 -11.76 4.70 -18.90
CA THR A 269 -11.30 6.07 -18.57
C THR A 269 -12.33 7.12 -18.97
N GLN A 270 -12.97 6.99 -20.15
CA GLN A 270 -14.03 7.91 -20.58
C GLN A 270 -15.20 7.95 -19.59
N ARG A 271 -15.66 6.79 -19.09
CA ARG A 271 -16.71 6.74 -18.06
C ARG A 271 -16.24 7.34 -16.73
N ALA A 272 -15.04 7.00 -16.28
CA ALA A 272 -14.51 7.52 -15.01
C ALA A 272 -14.31 9.04 -15.02
N LEU A 273 -13.91 9.61 -16.17
CA LEU A 273 -13.76 11.06 -16.36
C LEU A 273 -15.09 11.83 -16.31
N GLN A 274 -16.24 11.18 -16.49
CA GLN A 274 -17.53 11.84 -16.25
C GLN A 274 -17.71 12.18 -14.76
N ALA A 275 -17.22 11.33 -13.86
CA ALA A 275 -17.26 11.56 -12.42
C ALA A 275 -16.07 12.40 -11.93
N PHE A 276 -14.90 12.25 -12.54
CA PHE A 276 -13.65 12.90 -12.11
C PHE A 276 -12.97 13.63 -13.30
N PRO A 277 -13.58 14.68 -13.85
CA PRO A 277 -13.14 15.30 -15.11
C PRO A 277 -11.72 15.87 -15.07
N ARG A 278 -11.22 16.20 -13.87
CA ARG A 278 -9.91 16.81 -13.64
C ARG A 278 -8.81 15.83 -13.21
N SER A 279 -9.09 14.53 -13.10
CA SER A 279 -8.07 13.55 -12.69
C SER A 279 -6.96 13.43 -13.72
N LYS A 280 -5.72 13.74 -13.31
CA LYS A 280 -4.52 13.59 -14.15
C LYS A 280 -4.30 12.15 -14.57
N GLU A 281 -4.59 11.20 -13.69
CA GLU A 281 -4.35 9.77 -13.91
C GLU A 281 -5.26 9.27 -15.03
N LEU A 282 -6.55 9.59 -14.94
CA LEU A 282 -7.53 9.18 -15.93
C LEU A 282 -7.27 9.86 -17.29
N GLN A 283 -6.91 11.14 -17.29
CA GLN A 283 -6.56 11.87 -18.51
C GLN A 283 -5.30 11.29 -19.17
N TYR A 284 -4.29 10.93 -18.37
CA TYR A 284 -3.06 10.31 -18.83
C TYR A 284 -3.35 8.98 -19.53
N PHE A 285 -4.07 8.05 -18.89
CA PHE A 285 -4.37 6.75 -19.49
C PHE A 285 -5.31 6.82 -20.69
N ARG A 286 -6.26 7.76 -20.71
CA ARG A 286 -7.07 8.04 -21.90
C ARG A 286 -6.19 8.46 -23.08
N THR A 287 -5.26 9.39 -22.84
CA THR A 287 -4.35 9.90 -23.88
C THR A 287 -3.41 8.80 -24.38
N LEU A 288 -2.83 8.03 -23.46
CA LEU A 288 -1.94 6.92 -23.77
C LEU A 288 -2.63 5.88 -24.67
N ALA A 289 -3.83 5.45 -24.29
CA ALA A 289 -4.58 4.48 -25.08
C ALA A 289 -5.10 5.05 -26.42
N GLY A 290 -5.47 6.34 -26.47
CA GLY A 290 -5.94 7.00 -27.68
C GLY A 290 -4.88 7.07 -28.78
N ARG A 291 -3.63 7.36 -28.42
CA ARG A 291 -2.50 7.37 -29.36
C ARG A 291 -2.28 6.01 -30.01
N ALA A 292 -2.36 4.94 -29.23
CA ALA A 292 -2.16 3.58 -29.73
C ALA A 292 -3.25 3.15 -30.74
N VAL A 293 -4.52 3.48 -30.45
CA VAL A 293 -5.63 3.22 -31.39
C VAL A 293 -5.48 4.03 -32.68
N GLY A 294 -5.12 5.31 -32.59
CA GLY A 294 -4.91 6.17 -33.75
C GLY A 294 -3.77 5.70 -34.67
N GLN A 295 -2.73 5.06 -34.13
CA GLN A 295 -1.64 4.46 -34.90
C GLN A 295 -2.00 3.13 -35.58
N SER A 296 -3.08 2.47 -35.15
CA SER A 296 -3.51 1.17 -35.71
C SER A 296 -4.54 1.33 -36.83
N GLY A 297 -5.01 2.57 -37.08
CA GLY A 297 -6.05 2.90 -38.05
C GLY A 297 -5.60 3.79 -39.21
N GLY A 298 -4.29 4.02 -39.36
CA GLY A 298 -3.67 4.69 -40.51
C GLY A 298 -2.61 3.79 -41.12
#